data_AF-A0A1L7XM31-F1
#
_entry.id   AF-A0A1L7XM31-F1
#
_cell.length_a   1.000
_cell.length_b   1.000
_cell.length_c   1.000
_cell.angle_alpha   90.00
_cell.angle_beta   90.00
_cell.angle_gamma   90.00
#
_symmetry.space_group_name_H-M   'P 1'
#
loop_
_entity.id
_entity.type
_entity.pdbx_description
1 polymer ?
#
loop_
_entity_poly.entity_id
_entity_poly.type
_entity_poly.pdbx_seq_one_letter_code
_entity_poly.pdbx_strand_id
1 'polypeptide(L)'
;MATTVRPFPLEIVTEHQLRSLCKALWSWPDCEGCCDDKPCASKDCPFKRTKRLGRFFEYYKDVIATHEPDAKTGEGIGALTCHEDLFKIIVLLKTFPELTRAQIRSQIFKNRKAADEEGAIDIAVKIMVMVNCSADLQSTSSLQDRVGWPNDICFSQFVSSLFPIPTDNPRVNEDDEEKDLEKGVDIKGALLAKKLRKHAGLIFQPTDDLRCHLRLNKKNGILEVYHHTSFLKEHLRLTKDEPRNSSLEESLRLGALPRQVALEILDSIQKILFPRTDKKSSKILDSLTATQGFDPDCCRFESANIRTANEKDIQYNYFGARLAELYNELENPTPRGMERWFQRKSGARYMMMATLVGVLIAIILGMASLAISGYQAWLGYQQWQHPITPPSSG
;
A
#
# COMPACT_ATOMS: atom_id res chain seq x y z
N MET A 1 25.21 -43.10 9.17
CA MET A 1 23.82 -42.62 9.02
C MET A 1 23.90 -41.25 8.36
N ALA A 2 23.53 -41.16 7.08
CA ALA A 2 23.51 -39.89 6.37
C ALA A 2 22.27 -39.11 6.81
N THR A 3 22.45 -38.03 7.56
CA THR A 3 21.42 -37.03 7.81
C THR A 3 21.02 -36.43 6.46
N THR A 4 19.82 -36.75 6.00
CA THR A 4 19.21 -36.13 4.82
C THR A 4 19.04 -34.64 5.11
N VAL A 5 19.90 -33.83 4.48
CA VAL A 5 19.77 -32.37 4.49
C VAL A 5 18.45 -32.05 3.80
N ARG A 6 17.49 -31.48 4.52
CA ARG A 6 16.24 -31.03 3.91
C ARG A 6 16.56 -29.89 2.95
N PRO A 7 16.04 -29.91 1.71
CA PRO A 7 16.32 -28.85 0.74
C PRO A 7 15.77 -27.49 1.20
N PHE A 8 14.72 -27.48 2.03
CA PHE A 8 14.09 -26.27 2.56
C PHE A 8 14.01 -26.32 4.11
N PRO A 9 15.05 -25.86 4.81
CA PRO A 9 15.12 -25.95 6.28
C PRO A 9 14.06 -25.11 7.01
N LEU A 10 13.46 -24.13 6.33
CA LEU A 10 12.50 -23.18 6.89
C LEU A 10 11.05 -23.39 6.41
N GLU A 11 10.78 -24.45 5.63
CA GLU A 11 9.47 -24.66 4.99
C GLU A 11 8.33 -24.82 6.02
N ILE A 12 8.61 -25.45 7.16
CA ILE A 12 7.61 -25.78 8.17
C ILE A 12 7.70 -24.79 9.33
N VAL A 13 6.67 -23.94 9.48
CA VAL A 13 6.57 -22.98 10.58
C VAL A 13 5.60 -23.46 11.65
N THR A 14 6.11 -23.63 12.86
CA THR A 14 5.34 -23.99 14.06
C THR A 14 4.84 -22.75 14.81
N GLU A 15 3.79 -22.89 15.63
CA GLU A 15 3.32 -21.79 16.50
C GLU A 15 4.42 -21.33 17.48
N HIS A 16 5.21 -22.27 17.99
CA HIS A 16 6.36 -21.96 18.85
C HIS A 16 7.38 -21.07 18.14
N GLN A 17 7.65 -21.32 16.85
CA GLN A 17 8.53 -20.46 16.05
C GLN A 17 7.91 -19.08 15.80
N LEU A 18 6.59 -18.97 15.59
CA LEU A 18 5.93 -17.67 15.46
C LEU A 18 6.00 -16.87 16.78
N ARG A 19 5.87 -17.53 17.93
CA ARG A 19 6.09 -16.89 19.24
C ARG A 19 7.53 -16.42 19.37
N SER A 20 8.49 -17.26 19.00
CA SER A 20 9.92 -16.95 19.04
C SER A 20 10.29 -15.79 18.11
N LEU A 21 9.64 -15.71 16.93
CA LEU A 21 9.75 -14.56 16.02
C LEU A 21 9.26 -13.27 16.70
N CYS A 22 8.10 -13.30 17.38
CA CYS A 22 7.60 -12.12 18.11
C CYS A 22 8.55 -11.69 19.23
N LYS A 23 9.20 -12.64 19.91
CA LYS A 23 10.25 -12.34 20.90
C LYS A 23 11.46 -11.68 20.24
N ALA A 24 11.92 -12.21 19.11
CA ALA A 24 13.06 -11.65 18.39
C ALA A 24 12.76 -10.22 17.90
N LEU A 25 11.60 -10.00 17.29
CA LEU A 25 11.20 -8.70 16.73
C LEU A 25 10.89 -7.67 17.80
N TRP A 26 10.02 -7.99 18.76
CA TRP A 26 9.44 -7.00 19.68
C TRP A 26 9.75 -7.26 21.15
N SER A 27 10.69 -8.17 21.45
CA SER A 27 11.13 -8.47 22.81
C SER A 27 9.97 -8.84 23.74
N TRP A 28 8.93 -9.49 23.22
CA TRP A 28 7.75 -9.85 24.01
C TRP A 28 8.15 -10.78 25.17
N PRO A 29 7.78 -10.45 26.43
CA PRO A 29 8.09 -11.28 27.57
C PRO A 29 7.33 -12.60 27.52
N ASP A 30 7.89 -13.63 28.15
CA ASP A 30 7.20 -14.88 28.39
C ASP A 30 5.97 -14.66 29.29
N CYS A 31 4.81 -15.23 28.92
CA CYS A 31 3.67 -15.40 29.83
C CYS A 31 3.72 -16.84 30.35
N GLU A 32 3.91 -17.03 31.67
CA GLU A 32 3.87 -18.35 32.32
C GLU A 32 2.54 -19.09 32.07
N GLY A 33 1.45 -18.35 31.85
CA GLY A 33 0.13 -18.90 31.49
C GLY A 33 -0.12 -19.12 30.00
N CYS A 34 0.88 -18.91 29.14
CA CYS A 34 0.81 -19.11 27.69
C CYS A 34 1.42 -20.46 27.30
N CYS A 35 0.81 -21.56 27.73
CA CYS A 35 1.12 -22.87 27.15
C CYS A 35 0.45 -22.99 25.77
N ASP A 36 1.03 -23.81 24.88
CA ASP A 36 0.69 -23.85 23.45
C ASP A 36 -0.78 -24.13 23.11
N ASP A 37 -1.62 -24.54 24.08
CA ASP A 37 -3.03 -24.86 23.86
C ASP A 37 -4.04 -24.06 24.70
N LYS A 38 -3.61 -23.07 25.52
CA LYS A 38 -4.54 -22.30 26.38
C LYS A 38 -4.43 -20.79 26.20
N PRO A 39 -5.56 -20.06 26.07
CA PRO A 39 -5.52 -18.60 26.07
C PRO A 39 -5.06 -18.08 27.44
N CYS A 40 -3.94 -17.34 27.47
CA CYS A 40 -3.40 -16.75 28.71
C CYS A 40 -4.47 -15.82 29.34
N ALA A 41 -4.77 -16.03 30.63
CA ALA A 41 -5.80 -15.28 31.35
C ALA A 41 -5.39 -13.82 31.60
N SER A 42 -4.08 -13.54 31.65
CA SER A 42 -3.54 -12.19 31.88
C SER A 42 -4.00 -11.20 30.81
N LYS A 43 -4.58 -10.08 31.24
CA LYS A 43 -5.07 -9.02 30.34
C LYS A 43 -3.95 -8.40 29.50
N ASP A 44 -2.73 -8.37 30.05
CA ASP A 44 -1.58 -7.68 29.45
C ASP A 44 -0.67 -8.61 28.64
N CYS A 45 -1.08 -9.87 28.45
CA CYS A 45 -0.31 -10.82 27.65
C CYS A 45 -0.20 -10.35 26.18
N PRO A 46 1.01 -10.10 25.67
CA PRO A 46 1.20 -9.61 24.31
C PRO A 46 0.83 -10.67 23.26
N PHE A 47 0.96 -11.95 23.59
CA PHE A 47 0.58 -13.06 22.71
C PHE A 47 -0.92 -13.12 22.39
N LYS A 48 -1.79 -12.39 23.10
CA LYS A 48 -3.19 -12.23 22.66
C LYS A 48 -3.30 -11.50 21.32
N ARG A 49 -2.30 -10.70 20.95
CA ARG A 49 -2.24 -9.92 19.73
C ARG A 49 -1.76 -10.72 18.52
N THR A 50 -1.22 -11.93 18.70
CA THR A 50 -0.81 -12.82 17.57
C THR A 50 -1.93 -13.08 16.59
N LYS A 51 -3.18 -13.20 17.07
CA LYS A 51 -4.37 -13.36 16.22
C LYS A 51 -4.56 -12.21 15.22
N ARG A 52 -4.00 -11.03 15.50
CA ARG A 52 -4.07 -9.85 14.63
C ARG A 52 -2.94 -9.80 13.61
N LEU A 53 -1.84 -10.50 13.88
CA LEU A 53 -0.66 -10.58 13.02
C LEU A 53 -0.78 -11.66 11.94
N GLY A 54 -1.99 -12.16 11.68
CA GLY A 54 -2.21 -13.28 10.75
C GLY A 54 -1.60 -13.04 9.36
N ARG A 55 -1.87 -11.88 8.74
CA ARG A 55 -1.27 -11.52 7.44
C ARG A 55 0.24 -11.37 7.50
N PHE A 56 0.78 -10.82 8.58
CA PHE A 56 2.22 -10.72 8.76
C PHE A 56 2.87 -12.11 8.87
N PHE A 57 2.23 -13.06 9.55
CA PHE A 57 2.73 -14.44 9.62
C PHE A 57 2.58 -15.20 8.30
N GLU A 58 1.54 -14.93 7.51
CA GLU A 58 1.45 -15.42 6.13
C GLU A 58 2.62 -14.88 5.29
N TYR A 59 2.86 -13.57 5.32
CA TYR A 59 4.00 -12.95 4.66
C TYR A 59 5.35 -13.57 5.11
N TYR A 60 5.54 -13.78 6.41
CA TYR A 60 6.73 -14.45 6.93
C TYR A 60 6.92 -15.85 6.33
N LYS A 61 5.84 -16.66 6.28
CA LYS A 61 5.85 -18.00 5.68
C LYS A 61 6.18 -17.94 4.19
N ASP A 62 5.64 -16.97 3.47
CA ASP A 62 5.89 -16.80 2.04
C ASP A 62 7.35 -16.40 1.77
N VAL A 63 7.90 -15.48 2.56
CA VAL A 63 9.30 -15.02 2.42
C VAL A 63 10.29 -16.16 2.63
N ILE A 64 10.08 -17.00 3.65
CA ILE A 64 10.98 -18.12 3.92
C ILE A 64 10.77 -19.29 2.96
N ALA A 65 9.55 -19.53 2.47
CA ALA A 65 9.25 -20.59 1.52
C ALA A 65 9.83 -20.30 0.13
N THR A 66 9.92 -19.02 -0.23
CA THR A 66 10.52 -18.55 -1.50
C THR A 66 12.04 -18.40 -1.42
N HIS A 67 12.65 -18.58 -0.24
CA HIS A 67 14.08 -18.55 -0.10
C HIS A 67 14.71 -19.86 -0.57
N GLU A 68 15.30 -19.81 -1.76
CA GLU A 68 16.22 -20.84 -2.23
C GLU A 68 17.63 -20.43 -1.84
N PRO A 69 18.29 -21.14 -0.90
CA PRO A 69 19.68 -20.86 -0.61
C PRO A 69 20.49 -21.06 -1.89
N ASP A 70 21.32 -20.07 -2.26
CA ASP A 70 22.16 -20.11 -3.47
C ASP A 70 23.23 -21.21 -3.34
N ALA A 71 22.80 -22.46 -3.50
CA ALA A 71 23.62 -23.66 -3.44
C ALA A 71 24.30 -23.89 -4.80
N LYS A 72 24.94 -22.86 -5.36
CA LYS A 72 25.63 -22.90 -6.67
C LYS A 72 26.74 -23.95 -6.77
N THR A 73 27.10 -24.64 -5.68
CA THR A 73 28.19 -25.63 -5.69
C THR A 73 27.94 -26.89 -4.87
N GLY A 74 26.76 -27.10 -4.27
CA GLY A 74 26.46 -28.36 -3.54
C GLY A 74 27.40 -28.71 -2.36
N GLU A 75 28.35 -27.83 -2.01
CA GLU A 75 29.43 -28.12 -1.04
C GLU A 75 29.34 -27.30 0.27
N GLY A 76 28.25 -26.58 0.52
CA GLY A 76 28.09 -25.72 1.70
C GLY A 76 26.88 -26.04 2.56
N ILE A 77 27.02 -25.94 3.88
CA ILE A 77 25.89 -25.81 4.81
C ILE A 77 25.24 -24.44 4.54
N GLY A 78 23.93 -24.39 4.29
CA GLY A 78 23.20 -23.14 4.08
C GLY A 78 23.30 -22.21 5.29
N ALA A 79 23.33 -20.90 5.06
CA ALA A 79 23.41 -19.88 6.11
C ALA A 79 22.26 -19.97 7.11
N LEU A 80 21.07 -20.35 6.66
CA LEU A 80 19.91 -20.64 7.50
C LEU A 80 19.64 -22.13 7.49
N THR A 81 19.88 -22.80 8.62
CA THR A 81 19.56 -24.23 8.79
C THR A 81 18.29 -24.48 9.61
N CYS A 82 17.82 -23.45 10.32
CA CYS A 82 16.59 -23.45 11.09
C CYS A 82 16.12 -22.01 11.34
N HIS A 83 14.90 -21.84 11.87
CA HIS A 83 14.32 -20.53 12.17
C HIS A 83 15.10 -19.76 13.24
N GLU A 84 15.72 -20.49 14.17
CA GLU A 84 16.51 -19.91 15.25
C GLU A 84 17.76 -19.21 14.72
N ASP A 85 18.34 -19.68 13.61
CA ASP A 85 19.45 -18.97 12.95
C ASP A 85 18.99 -17.60 12.47
N LEU A 86 17.82 -17.50 11.83
CA LEU A 86 17.23 -16.22 11.41
C LEU A 86 16.95 -15.29 12.60
N PHE A 87 16.40 -15.83 13.69
CA PHE A 87 16.11 -15.04 14.89
C PHE A 87 17.38 -14.48 15.53
N LYS A 88 18.50 -15.21 15.50
CA LYS A 88 19.80 -14.68 15.96
C LYS A 88 20.24 -13.47 15.14
N ILE A 89 20.03 -13.49 13.81
CA ILE A 89 20.36 -12.34 12.94
C ILE A 89 19.51 -11.13 13.33
N ILE A 90 18.20 -11.31 13.50
CA ILE A 90 17.27 -10.24 13.92
C ILE A 90 17.70 -9.65 15.28
N VAL A 91 18.02 -10.50 16.26
CA VAL A 91 18.48 -10.05 17.57
C VAL A 91 19.80 -9.28 17.45
N LEU A 92 20.72 -9.72 16.60
CA LEU A 92 22.00 -9.03 16.39
C LEU A 92 21.81 -7.64 15.77
N LEU A 93 20.96 -7.54 14.74
CA LEU A 93 20.60 -6.26 14.08
C LEU A 93 19.99 -5.26 15.07
N LYS A 94 19.13 -5.74 15.97
CA LYS A 94 18.59 -4.92 17.06
C LYS A 94 19.64 -4.52 18.07
N THR A 95 20.48 -5.44 18.51
CA THR A 95 21.44 -5.17 19.59
C THR A 95 22.49 -4.15 19.16
N PHE A 96 22.93 -4.23 17.90
CA PHE A 96 24.02 -3.41 17.37
C PHE A 96 23.67 -2.75 16.01
N PRO A 97 22.75 -1.77 15.98
CA PRO A 97 22.35 -1.09 14.74
C PRO A 97 23.48 -0.24 14.11
N GLU A 98 24.55 0.02 14.87
CA GLU A 98 25.76 0.69 14.40
C GLU A 98 26.72 -0.21 13.61
N LEU A 99 26.51 -1.54 13.58
CA LEU A 99 27.39 -2.41 12.81
C LEU A 99 27.10 -2.33 11.32
N THR A 100 28.17 -2.41 10.52
CA THR A 100 28.05 -2.56 9.07
C THR A 100 27.61 -3.96 8.71
N ARG A 101 27.06 -4.12 7.50
CA ARG A 101 26.67 -5.43 6.97
C ARG A 101 27.84 -6.42 6.99
N ALA A 102 29.03 -5.99 6.60
CA ALA A 102 30.22 -6.85 6.63
C ALA A 102 30.61 -7.29 8.06
N GLN A 103 30.47 -6.40 9.04
CA GLN A 103 30.73 -6.73 10.46
C GLN A 103 29.70 -7.73 10.99
N ILE A 104 28.42 -7.53 10.69
CA ILE A 104 27.32 -8.44 11.06
C ILE A 104 27.55 -9.83 10.46
N ARG A 105 27.87 -9.90 9.16
CA ARG A 105 28.24 -11.15 8.49
C ARG A 105 29.41 -11.83 9.19
N SER A 106 30.48 -11.10 9.46
CA SER A 106 31.65 -11.64 10.14
C SER A 106 31.36 -12.13 11.56
N GLN A 107 30.40 -11.54 12.28
CA GLN A 107 30.03 -11.98 13.63
C GLN A 107 29.16 -13.24 13.61
N ILE A 108 28.18 -13.32 12.69
CA ILE A 108 27.26 -14.46 12.59
C ILE A 108 27.97 -15.70 12.05
N PHE A 109 28.81 -15.53 11.04
CA PHE A 109 29.41 -16.63 10.28
C PHE A 109 30.90 -16.85 10.61
N LYS A 110 31.43 -16.25 11.68
CA LYS A 110 32.85 -16.38 12.07
C LYS A 110 33.36 -17.82 12.10
N ASN A 111 32.53 -18.73 12.60
CA ASN A 111 32.90 -20.12 12.88
C ASN A 111 32.42 -21.10 11.78
N ARG A 112 31.73 -20.63 10.73
CA ARG A 112 31.23 -21.46 9.64
C ARG A 112 31.27 -20.68 8.33
N LYS A 113 31.88 -21.23 7.28
CA LYS A 113 31.63 -20.74 5.92
C LYS A 113 30.28 -21.29 5.49
N ALA A 114 29.30 -20.42 5.35
CA ALA A 114 27.97 -20.84 4.92
C ALA A 114 27.72 -20.43 3.46
N ALA A 115 26.90 -21.21 2.76
CA ALA A 115 26.36 -20.76 1.49
C ALA A 115 25.29 -19.69 1.76
N ASP A 116 25.24 -18.65 0.93
CA ASP A 116 24.20 -17.61 0.95
C ASP A 116 24.07 -16.81 2.27
N GLU A 117 25.21 -16.40 2.83
CA GLU A 117 25.26 -15.53 4.01
C GLU A 117 24.55 -14.18 3.79
N GLU A 118 24.62 -13.66 2.56
CA GLU A 118 24.02 -12.38 2.18
C GLU A 118 22.48 -12.47 2.10
N GLY A 119 21.93 -13.52 1.48
CA GLY A 119 20.49 -13.75 1.41
C GLY A 119 19.88 -13.96 2.80
N ALA A 120 20.60 -14.63 3.71
CA ALA A 120 20.17 -14.80 5.09
C ALA A 120 20.01 -13.46 5.84
N ILE A 121 20.95 -12.52 5.64
CA ILE A 121 20.87 -11.18 6.21
C ILE A 121 19.73 -10.40 5.56
N ASP A 122 19.56 -10.49 4.24
CA ASP A 122 18.48 -9.81 3.52
C ASP A 122 17.11 -10.25 4.03
N ILE A 123 16.91 -11.55 4.27
CA ILE A 123 15.66 -12.07 4.81
C ILE A 123 15.39 -11.55 6.22
N ALA A 124 16.42 -11.49 7.07
CA ALA A 124 16.29 -10.94 8.42
C ALA A 124 15.85 -9.47 8.38
N VAL A 125 16.49 -8.67 7.53
CA VAL A 125 16.11 -7.27 7.32
C VAL A 125 14.70 -7.16 6.74
N LYS A 126 14.38 -7.93 5.70
CA LYS A 126 13.06 -7.95 5.06
C LYS A 126 11.92 -8.31 6.03
N ILE A 127 12.16 -9.18 6.99
CA ILE A 127 11.17 -9.54 8.01
C ILE A 127 11.11 -8.50 9.14
N MET A 128 12.26 -7.94 9.53
CA MET A 128 12.35 -6.96 10.62
C MET A 128 11.79 -5.59 10.24
N VAL A 129 12.00 -5.14 9.00
CA VAL A 129 11.58 -3.80 8.55
C VAL A 129 10.54 -3.82 7.43
N MET A 130 10.15 -4.99 6.90
CA MET A 130 9.20 -5.11 5.79
C MET A 130 9.57 -4.25 4.57
N VAL A 131 10.85 -4.34 4.19
CA VAL A 131 11.41 -3.71 3.00
C VAL A 131 12.21 -4.74 2.22
N ASN A 132 12.05 -4.78 0.90
CA ASN A 132 12.85 -5.67 0.06
C ASN A 132 14.26 -5.09 -0.17
N CYS A 133 15.27 -5.69 0.44
CA CYS A 133 16.67 -5.29 0.30
C CYS A 133 17.52 -6.24 -0.58
N SER A 134 16.90 -7.25 -1.18
CA SER A 134 17.61 -8.20 -2.05
C SER A 134 17.93 -7.59 -3.42
N ALA A 135 19.14 -7.85 -3.91
CA ALA A 135 19.58 -7.45 -5.25
C ALA A 135 18.92 -8.28 -6.38
N ASP A 136 18.24 -9.38 -6.03
CA ASP A 136 17.90 -10.45 -6.96
C ASP A 136 16.63 -10.23 -7.81
N LEU A 137 16.68 -10.77 -9.03
CA LEU A 137 16.01 -10.30 -10.25
C LEU A 137 14.50 -10.57 -10.38
N GLN A 138 13.82 -11.21 -9.42
CA GLN A 138 12.49 -11.79 -9.67
C GLN A 138 11.28 -10.93 -9.29
N SER A 139 11.48 -9.73 -8.75
CA SER A 139 10.37 -8.80 -8.55
C SER A 139 10.03 -8.10 -9.87
N THR A 140 8.77 -8.16 -10.28
CA THR A 140 8.20 -7.41 -11.43
C THR A 140 8.20 -5.89 -11.23
N SER A 141 8.74 -5.43 -10.10
CA SER A 141 8.91 -4.03 -9.75
C SER A 141 10.09 -3.43 -10.49
N SER A 142 10.01 -2.14 -10.76
CA SER A 142 10.96 -1.40 -11.59
C SER A 142 12.40 -1.51 -11.07
N LEU A 143 13.40 -1.34 -11.95
CA LEU A 143 14.84 -1.35 -11.58
C LEU A 143 15.20 -0.37 -10.46
N GLN A 144 14.36 0.66 -10.22
CA GLN A 144 14.53 1.65 -9.15
C GLN A 144 14.17 1.12 -7.75
N ASP A 145 13.54 -0.05 -7.64
CA ASP A 145 13.07 -0.61 -6.37
C ASP A 145 14.10 -1.50 -5.66
N ARG A 146 15.23 -1.76 -6.32
CA ARG A 146 16.34 -2.57 -5.82
C ARG A 146 17.27 -1.70 -4.98
N VAL A 147 17.07 -1.73 -3.66
CA VAL A 147 17.97 -1.07 -2.72
C VAL A 147 18.72 -2.15 -1.96
N GLY A 148 19.90 -2.51 -2.48
CA GLY A 148 20.82 -3.40 -1.78
C GLY A 148 21.44 -2.68 -0.59
N TRP A 149 21.63 -3.38 0.53
CA TRP A 149 22.38 -2.84 1.67
C TRP A 149 23.89 -3.01 1.44
N PRO A 150 24.66 -1.91 1.29
CA PRO A 150 26.09 -2.01 1.03
C PRO A 150 26.88 -2.53 2.25
N ASN A 151 28.02 -3.16 1.97
CA ASN A 151 28.85 -3.83 2.99
C ASN A 151 29.44 -2.90 4.05
N ASP A 152 29.67 -1.66 3.68
CA ASP A 152 30.33 -0.60 4.44
C ASP A 152 29.35 0.30 5.20
N ILE A 153 28.05 0.18 4.97
CA ILE A 153 27.02 1.01 5.59
C ILE A 153 26.48 0.32 6.85
N CYS A 154 26.32 1.08 7.93
CA CYS A 154 25.71 0.61 9.18
C CYS A 154 24.21 0.33 9.01
N PHE A 155 23.65 -0.60 9.80
CA PHE A 155 22.24 -0.95 9.69
C PHE A 155 21.30 0.25 9.89
N SER A 156 21.57 1.09 10.89
CA SER A 156 20.87 2.35 11.15
C SER A 156 20.86 3.31 9.96
N GLN A 157 22.04 3.54 9.37
CA GLN A 157 22.20 4.39 8.18
C GLN A 157 21.45 3.82 6.98
N PHE A 158 21.50 2.50 6.78
CA PHE A 158 20.75 1.83 5.74
C PHE A 158 19.25 2.05 5.92
N VAL A 159 18.69 1.78 7.11
CA VAL A 159 17.27 2.02 7.39
C VAL A 159 16.88 3.48 7.18
N SER A 160 17.73 4.43 7.60
CA SER A 160 17.50 5.86 7.37
C SER A 160 17.40 6.20 5.88
N SER A 161 18.23 5.57 5.04
CA SER A 161 18.23 5.80 3.59
C SER A 161 17.02 5.21 2.85
N LEU A 162 16.31 4.26 3.47
CA LEU A 162 15.07 3.69 2.90
C LEU A 162 13.91 4.69 2.90
N PHE A 163 13.96 5.68 3.78
CA PHE A 163 12.92 6.70 3.94
C PHE A 163 13.55 8.09 3.85
N PRO A 164 13.94 8.56 2.66
CA PRO A 164 14.48 9.90 2.50
C PRO A 164 13.39 10.94 2.77
N ILE A 165 13.74 12.00 3.51
CA ILE A 165 12.90 13.17 3.67
C ILE A 165 13.12 14.06 2.43
N PRO A 166 12.10 14.31 1.59
CA PRO A 166 12.25 15.19 0.45
C PRO A 166 12.68 16.59 0.90
N THR A 167 13.69 17.16 0.24
CA THR A 167 14.15 18.54 0.49
C THR A 167 13.06 19.58 0.19
N ASP A 168 12.17 19.28 -0.75
CA ASP A 168 11.00 20.09 -1.10
C ASP A 168 9.74 19.32 -0.71
N ASN A 169 9.29 19.47 0.54
CA ASN A 169 8.01 18.90 0.97
C ASN A 169 6.88 19.84 0.53
N PRO A 170 6.00 19.45 -0.41
CA PRO A 170 4.81 20.23 -0.72
C PRO A 170 3.94 20.37 0.54
N ARG A 171 3.22 21.49 0.65
CA ARG A 171 2.43 21.98 1.79
C ARG A 171 1.27 21.06 2.20
N VAL A 172 1.56 19.81 2.57
CA VAL A 172 0.58 18.84 3.12
C VAL A 172 0.43 19.02 4.64
N ASN A 173 1.34 19.78 5.26
CA ASN A 173 1.46 19.96 6.71
C ASN A 173 0.81 21.25 7.24
N GLU A 174 0.27 22.10 6.38
CA GLU A 174 -0.39 23.35 6.78
C GLU A 174 -1.87 23.06 7.11
N ASP A 175 -2.16 22.82 8.39
CA ASP A 175 -3.52 22.88 8.93
C ASP A 175 -3.68 24.25 9.67
N ASP A 176 -4.40 25.20 9.04
CA ASP A 176 -5.34 26.18 9.61
C ASP A 176 -5.05 26.92 10.95
N GLU A 177 -3.87 27.53 11.19
CA GLU A 177 -3.73 28.50 12.30
C GLU A 177 -3.25 29.91 11.93
N GLU A 178 -2.74 30.16 10.73
CA GLU A 178 -2.44 31.52 10.27
C GLU A 178 -3.30 31.94 9.09
N LYS A 179 -4.05 33.01 9.34
CA LYS A 179 -4.89 33.75 8.42
C LYS A 179 -4.11 34.12 7.16
N ASP A 180 -4.28 33.36 6.10
CA ASP A 180 -4.28 33.91 4.76
C ASP A 180 -5.48 33.40 3.97
N LEU A 181 -6.37 34.36 3.74
CA LEU A 181 -7.67 34.28 3.12
C LEU A 181 -7.52 34.06 1.61
N GLU A 182 -6.96 32.93 1.16
CA GLU A 182 -6.97 32.56 -0.26
C GLU A 182 -6.79 31.04 -0.44
N LYS A 183 -7.89 30.29 -0.27
CA LYS A 183 -8.07 28.89 -0.73
C LYS A 183 -6.97 27.89 -0.29
N GLY A 184 -6.74 27.74 1.01
CA GLY A 184 -6.10 26.52 1.54
C GLY A 184 -6.97 25.31 1.19
N VAL A 185 -6.57 24.51 0.21
CA VAL A 185 -7.31 23.31 -0.16
C VAL A 185 -6.99 22.21 0.84
N ASP A 186 -8.01 21.68 1.52
CA ASP A 186 -7.90 20.48 2.36
C ASP A 186 -7.54 19.26 1.51
N ILE A 187 -6.23 19.09 1.24
CA ILE A 187 -5.67 17.98 0.47
C ILE A 187 -6.03 16.65 1.14
N LYS A 188 -5.93 16.56 2.47
CA LYS A 188 -6.19 15.34 3.24
C LYS A 188 -7.66 14.90 3.09
N GLY A 189 -8.62 15.81 3.22
CA GLY A 189 -10.05 15.53 3.01
C GLY A 189 -10.46 15.36 1.54
N ALA A 190 -9.63 15.78 0.59
CA ALA A 190 -9.82 15.52 -0.83
C ALA A 190 -9.48 14.08 -1.23
N LEU A 191 -8.51 13.44 -0.59
CA LEU A 191 -7.91 12.16 -0.99
C LEU A 191 -8.66 10.89 -0.54
N LEU A 192 -9.96 10.99 -0.28
CA LEU A 192 -10.80 9.84 0.09
C LEU A 192 -10.75 8.73 -0.98
N ALA A 193 -10.67 7.47 -0.56
CA ALA A 193 -10.59 6.34 -1.49
C ALA A 193 -11.75 6.28 -2.48
N LYS A 194 -12.96 6.68 -2.06
CA LYS A 194 -14.12 6.80 -2.96
C LYS A 194 -13.88 7.78 -4.11
N LYS A 195 -13.18 8.90 -3.87
CA LYS A 195 -12.91 9.95 -4.86
C LYS A 195 -11.79 9.49 -5.79
N LEU A 196 -10.71 8.93 -5.24
CA LEU A 196 -9.61 8.36 -6.01
C LEU A 196 -10.08 7.24 -6.95
N ARG A 197 -10.95 6.34 -6.47
CA ARG A 197 -11.52 5.27 -7.31
C ARG A 197 -12.47 5.80 -8.37
N LYS A 198 -13.33 6.75 -8.02
CA LYS A 198 -14.41 7.21 -8.90
C LYS A 198 -13.94 8.26 -9.93
N HIS A 199 -13.13 9.22 -9.50
CA HIS A 199 -12.75 10.38 -10.31
C HIS A 199 -11.38 10.19 -10.95
N ALA A 200 -10.42 9.64 -10.21
CA ALA A 200 -9.10 9.31 -10.76
C ALA A 200 -9.03 7.88 -11.32
N GLY A 201 -10.08 7.07 -11.22
CA GLY A 201 -10.07 5.71 -11.77
C GLY A 201 -9.00 4.80 -11.17
N LEU A 202 -8.54 5.09 -9.94
CA LEU A 202 -7.47 4.33 -9.30
C LEU A 202 -7.96 2.99 -8.73
N ILE A 203 -7.09 2.00 -8.79
CA ILE A 203 -7.23 0.67 -8.20
C ILE A 203 -6.23 0.56 -7.04
N PHE A 204 -6.71 0.17 -5.87
CA PHE A 204 -5.85 -0.06 -4.71
C PHE A 204 -5.26 -1.46 -4.79
N GLN A 205 -3.96 -1.59 -4.53
CA GLN A 205 -3.27 -2.88 -4.49
C GLN A 205 -2.54 -2.99 -3.15
N PRO A 206 -2.61 -4.13 -2.45
CA PRO A 206 -1.79 -4.34 -1.25
C PRO A 206 -0.31 -4.37 -1.63
N THR A 207 0.56 -3.88 -0.74
CA THR A 207 2.00 -4.10 -0.82
C THR A 207 2.57 -4.49 0.53
N ASP A 208 3.54 -5.41 0.51
CA ASP A 208 4.28 -5.83 1.70
C ASP A 208 5.50 -4.93 1.97
N ASP A 209 5.90 -4.10 1.00
CA ASP A 209 7.05 -3.21 1.12
C ASP A 209 6.60 -1.82 1.60
N LEU A 210 7.09 -1.39 2.78
CA LEU A 210 6.77 -0.08 3.35
C LEU A 210 7.11 1.08 2.41
N ARG A 211 8.19 0.96 1.64
CA ARG A 211 8.62 2.01 0.69
C ARG A 211 7.66 2.17 -0.47
N CYS A 212 6.77 1.20 -0.72
CA CYS A 212 5.79 1.25 -1.80
C CYS A 212 4.46 1.87 -1.34
N HIS A 213 4.33 2.23 -0.07
CA HIS A 213 3.10 2.84 0.44
C HIS A 213 2.78 4.19 -0.25
N LEU A 214 1.55 4.34 -0.76
CA LEU A 214 1.10 5.48 -1.57
C LEU A 214 1.86 5.66 -2.90
N ARG A 215 2.53 4.62 -3.39
CA ARG A 215 3.19 4.67 -4.70
C ARG A 215 2.14 4.62 -5.81
N LEU A 216 2.13 5.65 -6.66
CA LEU A 216 1.20 5.76 -7.78
C LEU A 216 1.84 5.28 -9.08
N ASN A 217 1.32 4.19 -9.63
CA ASN A 217 1.59 3.82 -11.01
C ASN A 217 0.57 4.49 -11.94
N LYS A 218 0.90 5.69 -12.42
CA LYS A 218 0.02 6.48 -13.32
C LYS A 218 -0.41 5.72 -14.56
N LYS A 219 0.49 4.92 -15.15
CA LYS A 219 0.25 4.16 -16.39
C LYS A 219 -0.90 3.18 -16.24
N ASN A 220 -0.93 2.46 -15.12
CA ASN A 220 -1.91 1.41 -14.84
C ASN A 220 -3.06 1.90 -13.94
N GLY A 221 -2.94 3.09 -13.34
CA GLY A 221 -3.90 3.58 -12.34
C GLY A 221 -3.86 2.76 -11.06
N ILE A 222 -2.72 2.19 -10.71
CA ILE A 222 -2.57 1.37 -9.49
C ILE A 222 -1.97 2.25 -8.40
N LEU A 223 -2.61 2.24 -7.23
CA LEU A 223 -2.10 2.83 -6.01
C LEU A 223 -1.74 1.72 -5.04
N GLU A 224 -0.45 1.56 -4.75
CA GLU A 224 0.02 0.58 -3.78
C GLU A 224 -0.17 1.10 -2.36
N VAL A 225 -0.80 0.29 -1.52
CA VAL A 225 -1.11 0.62 -0.12
C VAL A 225 -0.55 -0.48 0.75
N TYR A 226 0.45 -0.11 1.56
CA TYR A 226 0.94 -1.01 2.60
C TYR A 226 -0.20 -1.39 3.54
N HIS A 227 -0.35 -2.69 3.83
CA HIS A 227 -1.55 -3.18 4.53
C HIS A 227 -1.30 -3.86 5.86
N HIS A 228 -0.07 -4.24 6.25
CA HIS A 228 0.19 -4.92 7.53
C HIS A 228 0.11 -3.95 8.72
N THR A 229 -1.06 -3.38 8.98
CA THR A 229 -1.25 -2.36 10.02
C THR A 229 -1.07 -2.93 11.42
N SER A 230 -1.31 -4.23 11.60
CA SER A 230 -1.04 -4.93 12.86
C SER A 230 0.45 -4.90 13.21
N PHE A 231 1.32 -5.10 12.23
CA PHE A 231 2.77 -4.97 12.34
C PHE A 231 3.17 -3.54 12.75
N LEU A 232 2.69 -2.52 12.04
CA LEU A 232 2.98 -1.11 12.40
C LEU A 232 2.54 -0.75 13.82
N LYS A 233 1.37 -1.26 14.26
CA LYS A 233 0.86 -1.01 15.61
C LYS A 233 1.79 -1.60 16.67
N GLU A 234 2.44 -2.75 16.45
CA GLU A 234 3.42 -3.27 17.40
C GLU A 234 4.67 -2.37 17.49
N HIS A 235 5.18 -1.86 16.37
CA HIS A 235 6.30 -0.90 16.35
C HIS A 235 5.95 0.41 17.09
N LEU A 236 4.71 0.88 16.94
CA LEU A 236 4.21 2.06 17.65
C LEU A 236 3.98 1.83 19.15
N ARG A 237 3.64 0.59 19.57
CA ARG A 237 3.54 0.25 21.01
C ARG A 237 4.90 0.27 21.69
N LEU A 238 5.94 -0.23 21.02
CA LEU A 238 7.30 -0.25 21.55
C LEU A 238 7.87 1.15 21.80
N THR A 239 7.52 2.11 20.94
CA THR A 239 8.04 3.48 20.99
C THR A 239 7.05 4.47 21.60
N LYS A 240 5.97 4.00 22.25
CA LYS A 240 4.92 4.88 22.77
C LYS A 240 5.41 5.75 23.92
N ASP A 241 6.19 5.15 24.83
CA ASP A 241 6.66 5.80 26.05
C ASP A 241 8.09 6.36 25.88
N GLU A 242 8.63 6.29 24.66
CA GLU A 242 9.96 6.80 24.33
C GLU A 242 9.97 8.35 24.27
N PRO A 243 11.09 8.98 24.65
CA PRO A 243 11.30 10.40 24.43
C PRO A 243 11.11 10.80 22.95
N ARG A 244 10.57 12.00 22.71
CA ARG A 244 10.33 12.49 21.34
C ARG A 244 11.61 12.61 20.49
N ASN A 245 12.75 12.78 21.14
CA ASN A 245 14.04 12.98 20.50
C ASN A 245 14.86 11.69 20.44
N SER A 246 14.24 10.53 20.67
CA SER A 246 14.94 9.25 20.56
C SER A 246 15.50 9.08 19.16
N SER A 247 16.75 8.65 19.07
CA SER A 247 17.42 8.47 17.80
C SER A 247 16.87 7.25 17.04
N LEU A 248 17.21 7.14 15.75
CA LEU A 248 16.85 5.96 14.97
C LEU A 248 17.49 4.70 15.56
N GLU A 249 18.75 4.79 16.01
CA GLU A 249 19.48 3.70 16.63
C GLU A 249 18.78 3.20 17.91
N GLU A 250 18.28 4.11 18.75
CA GLU A 250 17.53 3.76 19.96
C GLU A 250 16.21 3.05 19.61
N SER A 251 15.49 3.54 18.60
CA SER A 251 14.28 2.89 18.10
C SER A 251 14.57 1.49 17.55
N LEU A 252 15.67 1.33 16.78
CA LEU A 252 16.09 0.04 16.22
C LEU A 252 16.52 -0.95 17.30
N ARG A 253 17.09 -0.47 18.43
CA ARG A 253 17.41 -1.33 19.59
C ARG A 253 16.18 -1.96 20.21
N LEU A 254 15.05 -1.25 20.19
CA LEU A 254 13.76 -1.81 20.60
C LEU A 254 13.17 -2.76 19.53
N GLY A 255 13.72 -2.77 18.32
CA GLY A 255 13.16 -3.46 17.16
C GLY A 255 12.05 -2.66 16.47
N ALA A 256 12.00 -1.35 16.69
CA ALA A 256 11.00 -0.47 16.11
C ALA A 256 11.52 0.24 14.84
N LEU A 257 10.58 0.60 13.97
CA LEU A 257 10.83 1.44 12.80
C LEU A 257 10.88 2.90 13.26
N PRO A 258 11.39 3.84 12.43
CA PRO A 258 11.21 5.26 12.70
C PRO A 258 9.72 5.55 12.99
N ARG A 259 9.43 6.03 14.22
CA ARG A 259 8.05 6.19 14.72
C ARG A 259 7.18 7.02 13.76
N GLN A 260 7.76 8.07 13.22
CA GLN A 260 7.12 8.98 12.28
C GLN A 260 6.69 8.30 10.97
N VAL A 261 7.50 7.40 10.41
CA VAL A 261 7.15 6.59 9.22
C VAL A 261 5.93 5.72 9.50
N ALA A 262 5.93 5.01 10.64
CA ALA A 262 4.79 4.15 11.02
C ALA A 262 3.51 4.95 11.28
N LEU A 263 3.62 6.15 11.87
CA LEU A 263 2.49 7.06 12.08
C LEU A 263 1.91 7.57 10.76
N GLU A 264 2.74 8.04 9.82
CA GLU A 264 2.28 8.56 8.52
C GLU A 264 1.54 7.50 7.71
N ILE A 265 2.09 6.27 7.66
CA ILE A 265 1.47 5.16 6.94
C ILE A 265 0.13 4.77 7.58
N LEU A 266 0.08 4.67 8.91
CA LEU A 266 -1.15 4.29 9.58
C LEU A 266 -2.21 5.39 9.49
N ASP A 267 -1.81 6.66 9.60
CA ASP A 267 -2.68 7.82 9.50
C ASP A 267 -3.25 7.98 8.10
N SER A 268 -2.43 7.82 7.05
CA SER A 268 -2.90 7.91 5.66
C SER A 268 -3.95 6.83 5.34
N ILE A 269 -3.79 5.60 5.84
CA ILE A 269 -4.76 4.53 5.64
C ILE A 269 -6.05 4.87 6.39
N GLN A 270 -5.94 5.22 7.67
CA GLN A 270 -7.08 5.26 8.58
C GLN A 270 -7.83 6.59 8.63
N LYS A 271 -7.20 7.70 8.24
CA LYS A 271 -7.79 9.04 8.26
C LYS A 271 -7.93 9.68 6.90
N ILE A 272 -7.04 9.37 5.94
CA ILE A 272 -7.08 9.96 4.59
C ILE A 272 -7.81 9.06 3.60
N LEU A 273 -7.28 7.87 3.33
CA LEU A 273 -7.83 6.96 2.32
C LEU A 273 -9.15 6.33 2.77
N PHE A 274 -9.19 5.75 3.96
CA PHE A 274 -10.32 4.97 4.46
C PHE A 274 -10.84 5.45 5.83
N PRO A 275 -11.17 6.75 6.00
CA PRO A 275 -11.71 7.23 7.26
C PRO A 275 -13.03 6.57 7.60
N ARG A 276 -13.18 6.18 8.87
CA ARG A 276 -14.42 5.58 9.41
C ARG A 276 -15.64 6.48 9.24
N THR A 277 -15.44 7.79 9.21
CA THR A 277 -16.50 8.78 8.98
C THR A 277 -17.08 8.68 7.56
N ASP A 278 -16.29 8.26 6.57
CA ASP A 278 -16.75 8.05 5.20
C ASP A 278 -17.11 6.58 4.91
N LYS A 279 -18.39 6.27 5.09
CA LYS A 279 -18.94 4.91 4.88
C LYS A 279 -18.62 4.31 3.51
N LYS A 280 -18.50 5.13 2.45
CA LYS A 280 -18.19 4.63 1.10
C LYS A 280 -16.74 4.17 1.00
N SER A 281 -15.78 4.95 1.51
CA SER A 281 -14.38 4.54 1.55
C SER A 281 -14.17 3.36 2.50
N SER A 282 -14.82 3.33 3.66
CA SER A 282 -14.78 2.15 4.56
C SER A 282 -15.28 0.88 3.87
N LYS A 283 -16.38 0.94 3.10
CA LYS A 283 -16.86 -0.21 2.31
C LYS A 283 -15.88 -0.66 1.24
N ILE A 284 -15.09 0.25 0.67
CA ILE A 284 -14.02 -0.11 -0.26
C ILE A 284 -12.97 -0.93 0.51
N LEU A 285 -12.54 -0.47 1.69
CA LEU A 285 -11.59 -1.22 2.52
C LEU A 285 -12.12 -2.61 2.90
N ASP A 286 -13.38 -2.71 3.32
CA ASP A 286 -14.02 -3.99 3.63
C ASP A 286 -13.96 -4.94 2.41
N SER A 287 -14.28 -4.42 1.21
CA SER A 287 -14.14 -5.19 -0.03
C SER A 287 -12.68 -5.59 -0.31
N LEU A 288 -11.71 -4.71 -0.09
CA LEU A 288 -10.29 -5.00 -0.33
C LEU A 288 -9.78 -6.09 0.63
N THR A 289 -10.20 -6.08 1.89
CA THR A 289 -9.86 -7.13 2.86
C THR A 289 -10.49 -8.48 2.51
N ALA A 290 -11.70 -8.46 1.93
CA ALA A 290 -12.40 -9.67 1.52
C ALA A 290 -11.88 -10.28 0.22
N THR A 291 -11.46 -9.46 -0.76
CA THR A 291 -11.18 -9.94 -2.13
C THR A 291 -9.75 -9.72 -2.63
N GLN A 292 -8.96 -8.86 -2.00
CA GLN A 292 -7.64 -8.45 -2.51
C GLN A 292 -6.51 -8.62 -1.50
N GLY A 293 -6.67 -9.46 -0.48
CA GLY A 293 -5.56 -9.84 0.40
C GLY A 293 -5.13 -8.80 1.45
N PHE A 294 -5.82 -7.66 1.56
CA PHE A 294 -5.53 -6.67 2.61
C PHE A 294 -5.65 -7.28 4.02
N ASP A 295 -4.87 -6.75 4.97
CA ASP A 295 -4.96 -7.15 6.38
C ASP A 295 -6.31 -6.71 6.97
N PRO A 296 -7.12 -7.62 7.54
CA PRO A 296 -8.34 -7.26 8.26
C PRO A 296 -8.09 -6.26 9.40
N ASP A 297 -6.88 -6.19 9.96
CA ASP A 297 -6.52 -5.20 10.98
C ASP A 297 -6.52 -3.75 10.45
N CYS A 298 -6.53 -3.53 9.12
CA CYS A 298 -6.71 -2.20 8.51
C CYS A 298 -8.04 -1.56 8.94
N CYS A 299 -9.11 -2.34 9.09
CA CYS A 299 -10.42 -1.84 9.52
C CYS A 299 -10.44 -1.48 11.02
N ARG A 300 -9.41 -1.84 11.79
CA ARG A 300 -9.32 -1.64 13.24
C ARG A 300 -8.55 -0.38 13.57
N PHE A 301 -9.27 0.71 13.79
CA PHE A 301 -8.72 1.94 14.35
C PHE A 301 -8.39 1.74 15.83
N GLU A 302 -7.13 1.91 16.18
CA GLU A 302 -6.65 1.96 17.56
C GLU A 302 -5.78 3.20 17.69
N SER A 303 -6.15 4.15 18.56
CA SER A 303 -5.34 5.36 18.79
C SER A 303 -4.75 5.37 20.19
N ALA A 304 -5.56 5.14 21.23
CA ALA A 304 -5.15 5.28 22.63
C ALA A 304 -3.95 4.38 23.03
N ASN A 305 -3.83 3.21 22.40
CA ASN A 305 -2.80 2.23 22.74
C ASN A 305 -1.49 2.42 21.96
N ILE A 306 -1.47 3.27 20.93
CA ILE A 306 -0.32 3.41 20.03
C ILE A 306 0.14 4.86 19.83
N ARG A 307 -0.72 5.84 20.09
CA ARG A 307 -0.42 7.27 19.93
C ARG A 307 -0.27 7.97 21.28
N THR A 308 0.60 8.98 21.31
CA THR A 308 0.72 9.95 22.40
C THR A 308 -0.25 11.13 22.18
N ALA A 309 -0.51 11.94 23.21
CA ALA A 309 -1.51 13.02 23.14
C ALA A 309 -1.19 14.08 22.07
N ASN A 310 0.08 14.25 21.75
CA ASN A 310 0.65 15.17 20.76
C ASN A 310 0.71 14.60 19.33
N GLU A 311 0.26 13.36 19.11
CA GLU A 311 0.24 12.70 17.78
C GLU A 311 -1.17 12.64 17.18
N LYS A 312 -2.02 13.60 17.57
CA LYS A 312 -3.35 13.74 16.98
C LYS A 312 -3.25 14.19 15.53
N ASP A 313 -2.37 15.17 15.28
CA ASP A 313 -2.15 15.76 13.96
C ASP A 313 -0.74 15.40 13.50
N ILE A 314 -0.68 14.47 12.54
CA ILE A 314 0.57 13.92 12.04
C ILE A 314 1.07 14.80 10.90
N GLN A 315 2.30 15.30 11.03
CA GLN A 315 3.01 15.91 9.92
C GLN A 315 3.46 14.83 8.94
N TYR A 316 3.35 15.07 7.64
CA TYR A 316 3.80 14.17 6.58
C TYR A 316 5.18 14.57 6.08
N ASN A 317 6.21 14.01 6.69
CA ASN A 317 7.62 14.28 6.37
C ASN A 317 8.15 13.32 5.28
N TYR A 318 7.66 12.08 5.25
CA TYR A 318 8.14 11.05 4.34
C TYR A 318 7.18 10.83 3.16
N PHE A 319 5.87 10.85 3.41
CA PHE A 319 4.85 10.53 2.40
C PHE A 319 4.09 11.76 1.86
N GLY A 320 4.45 12.97 2.30
CA GLY A 320 3.79 14.22 1.88
C GLY A 320 3.85 14.43 0.36
N ALA A 321 5.02 14.24 -0.26
CA ALA A 321 5.17 14.34 -1.71
C ALA A 321 4.27 13.35 -2.49
N ARG A 322 4.05 12.15 -1.96
CA ARG A 322 3.17 11.14 -2.58
C ARG A 322 1.69 11.50 -2.42
N LEU A 323 1.30 12.08 -1.29
CA LEU A 323 -0.05 12.61 -1.11
C LEU A 323 -0.32 13.77 -2.07
N ALA A 324 0.64 14.68 -2.25
CA ALA A 324 0.54 15.75 -3.24
C ALA A 324 0.45 15.20 -4.67
N GLU A 325 1.21 14.15 -5.01
CA GLU A 325 1.09 13.48 -6.31
C GLU A 325 -0.30 12.87 -6.52
N LEU A 326 -0.87 12.21 -5.51
CA LEU A 326 -2.23 11.69 -5.56
C LEU A 326 -3.28 12.79 -5.73
N TYR A 327 -3.05 13.94 -5.10
CA TYR A 327 -3.93 15.10 -5.20
C TYR A 327 -3.91 15.66 -6.62
N ASN A 328 -2.71 15.82 -7.19
CA ASN A 328 -2.54 16.23 -8.58
C ASN A 328 -3.20 15.25 -9.57
N GLU A 329 -3.10 13.94 -9.33
CA GLU A 329 -3.79 12.92 -10.13
C GLU A 329 -5.31 12.96 -9.95
N LEU A 330 -5.81 13.39 -8.78
CA LEU A 330 -7.24 13.57 -8.55
C LEU A 330 -7.79 14.80 -9.30
N GLU A 331 -7.04 15.90 -9.33
CA GLU A 331 -7.41 17.11 -10.07
C GLU A 331 -7.27 16.93 -11.58
N ASN A 332 -6.20 16.26 -12.01
CA ASN A 332 -5.84 16.07 -13.40
C ASN A 332 -5.69 14.56 -13.69
N PRO A 333 -6.82 13.82 -13.76
CA PRO A 333 -6.77 12.37 -13.92
C PRO A 333 -6.14 11.98 -15.24
N THR A 334 -5.15 11.09 -15.17
CA THR A 334 -4.55 10.50 -16.36
C THR A 334 -5.64 9.69 -17.08
N PRO A 335 -5.94 9.98 -18.36
CA PRO A 335 -6.97 9.25 -19.11
C PRO A 335 -6.58 7.78 -19.20
N ARG A 336 -7.53 6.89 -18.89
CA ARG A 336 -7.32 5.42 -18.84
C ARG A 336 -8.36 4.68 -19.69
N GLY A 337 -7.94 3.56 -20.32
CA GLY A 337 -8.83 2.66 -21.07
C GLY A 337 -9.66 3.37 -22.16
N MET A 338 -10.98 3.39 -21.97
CA MET A 338 -11.93 4.01 -22.91
C MET A 338 -11.72 5.52 -23.07
N GLU A 339 -11.22 6.25 -22.08
CA GLU A 339 -10.93 7.69 -22.22
C GLU A 339 -9.74 7.94 -23.14
N ARG A 340 -8.69 7.10 -23.07
CA ARG A 340 -7.62 7.12 -24.08
C ARG A 340 -8.17 6.75 -25.46
N TRP A 341 -9.12 5.83 -25.52
CA TRP A 341 -9.77 5.47 -26.76
C TRP A 341 -10.61 6.63 -27.32
N PHE A 342 -11.38 7.33 -26.48
CA PHE A 342 -12.13 8.52 -26.86
C PHE A 342 -11.21 9.66 -27.27
N GLN A 343 -10.14 9.96 -26.54
CA GLN A 343 -9.16 10.98 -26.93
C GLN A 343 -8.43 10.63 -28.24
N ARG A 344 -8.06 9.35 -28.44
CA ARG A 344 -7.49 8.89 -29.73
C ARG A 344 -8.48 8.97 -30.87
N LYS A 345 -9.77 8.78 -30.59
CA LYS A 345 -10.85 8.79 -31.59
C LYS A 345 -11.53 10.15 -31.75
N SER A 346 -11.25 11.13 -30.89
CA SER A 346 -11.78 12.50 -30.96
C SER A 346 -10.91 13.45 -31.78
N GLY A 347 -9.99 12.92 -32.61
CA GLY A 347 -9.24 13.73 -33.57
C GLY A 347 -10.18 14.49 -34.53
N ALA A 348 -9.76 15.65 -35.01
CA ALA A 348 -10.55 16.61 -35.81
C ALA A 348 -11.41 15.97 -36.95
N ARG A 349 -10.97 14.84 -37.51
CA ARG A 349 -11.72 14.08 -38.53
C ARG A 349 -13.07 13.52 -38.04
N TYR A 350 -13.19 13.15 -36.77
CA TYR A 350 -14.44 12.61 -36.21
C TYR A 350 -15.43 13.70 -35.81
N MET A 351 -14.95 14.87 -35.36
CA MET A 351 -15.80 16.05 -35.20
C MET A 351 -16.40 16.47 -36.55
N MET A 352 -15.60 16.46 -37.61
CA MET A 352 -16.05 16.71 -38.98
C MET A 352 -17.08 15.66 -39.45
N MET A 353 -16.88 14.37 -39.13
CA MET A 353 -17.86 13.33 -39.45
C MET A 353 -19.17 13.47 -38.67
N ALA A 354 -19.12 13.85 -37.39
CA ALA A 354 -20.32 14.12 -36.59
C ALA A 354 -21.14 15.28 -37.17
N THR A 355 -20.47 16.36 -37.61
CA THR A 355 -21.14 17.46 -38.31
C THR A 355 -21.75 17.00 -39.64
N LEU A 356 -21.07 16.12 -40.38
CA LEU A 356 -21.54 15.62 -41.68
C LEU A 356 -22.78 14.71 -41.53
N VAL A 357 -22.80 13.85 -40.50
CA VAL A 357 -23.98 13.06 -40.13
C VAL A 357 -25.13 13.95 -39.68
N GLY A 358 -24.86 14.98 -38.88
CA GLY A 358 -25.87 15.96 -38.46
C GLY A 358 -26.51 16.68 -39.67
N VAL A 359 -25.69 17.09 -40.64
CA VAL A 359 -26.18 17.70 -41.89
C VAL A 359 -27.02 16.71 -42.71
N LEU A 360 -26.59 15.45 -42.82
CA LEU A 360 -27.34 14.41 -43.52
C LEU A 360 -28.73 14.18 -42.90
N ILE A 361 -28.79 14.11 -41.57
CA ILE A 361 -30.06 13.98 -40.83
C ILE A 361 -30.94 15.22 -41.07
N ALA A 362 -30.37 16.42 -41.04
CA ALA A 362 -31.11 17.65 -41.32
C ALA A 362 -31.70 17.68 -42.74
N ILE A 363 -30.96 17.19 -43.75
CA ILE A 363 -31.45 17.08 -45.13
C ILE A 363 -32.62 16.08 -45.21
N ILE A 364 -32.50 14.91 -44.58
CA ILE A 364 -33.56 13.90 -44.58
C ILE A 364 -34.82 14.43 -43.90
N LEU A 365 -34.68 15.07 -42.73
CA LEU A 365 -35.80 15.70 -42.03
C LEU A 365 -36.42 16.84 -42.85
N GLY A 366 -35.59 17.63 -43.55
CA GLY A 366 -36.04 18.66 -44.48
C GLY A 366 -36.89 18.07 -45.62
N MET A 367 -36.43 17.00 -46.27
CA MET A 367 -37.19 16.32 -47.32
C MET A 367 -38.50 15.71 -46.79
N ALA A 368 -38.49 15.09 -45.61
CA ALA A 368 -39.69 14.55 -45.00
C ALA A 368 -40.71 15.66 -44.69
N SER A 369 -40.25 16.82 -44.20
CA SER A 369 -41.13 17.98 -43.93
C SER A 369 -41.78 18.54 -45.20
N LEU A 370 -41.03 18.56 -46.32
CA LEU A 370 -41.56 18.98 -47.62
C LEU A 370 -42.60 17.99 -48.14
N ALA A 371 -42.37 16.68 -47.98
CA ALA A 371 -43.32 15.65 -48.38
C ALA A 371 -44.64 15.75 -47.60
N ILE A 372 -44.56 15.94 -46.27
CA ILE A 372 -45.74 16.16 -45.42
C ILE A 372 -46.48 17.44 -45.84
N SER A 373 -45.76 18.52 -46.10
CA SER A 373 -46.35 19.79 -46.53
C SER A 373 -47.06 19.66 -47.88
N GLY A 374 -46.46 18.95 -48.84
CA GLY A 374 -47.08 18.65 -50.13
C GLY A 374 -48.34 17.79 -50.00
N TYR A 375 -48.32 16.79 -49.12
CA TYR A 375 -49.49 15.96 -48.85
C TYR A 375 -50.62 16.76 -48.18
N GLN A 376 -50.30 17.62 -47.21
CA GLN A 376 -51.28 18.51 -46.57
C GLN A 376 -51.87 19.52 -47.57
N ALA A 377 -51.06 20.09 -48.45
CA ALA A 377 -51.54 20.97 -49.51
C ALA A 377 -52.49 20.24 -50.48
N TRP A 378 -52.18 18.99 -50.83
CA TRP A 378 -53.06 18.16 -51.66
C TRP A 378 -54.38 17.83 -50.96
N LEU A 379 -54.35 17.46 -49.67
CA LEU A 379 -55.57 17.24 -48.88
C LEU A 379 -56.42 18.52 -48.79
N GLY A 380 -55.80 19.68 -48.57
CA GLY A 380 -56.49 20.97 -48.57
C GLY A 380 -57.12 21.28 -49.93
N TYR A 381 -56.42 20.99 -51.03
CA TYR A 381 -56.96 21.12 -52.39
C TYR A 381 -58.17 20.20 -52.62
N GLN A 382 -58.09 18.93 -52.19
CA GLN A 382 -59.20 17.99 -52.26
C GLN A 382 -60.40 18.43 -51.42
N GLN A 383 -60.17 18.95 -50.22
CA GLN A 383 -61.22 19.52 -49.37
C GLN A 383 -61.87 20.76 -49.98
N TRP A 384 -61.12 21.58 -50.71
CA TRP A 384 -61.65 22.72 -51.44
C TRP A 384 -62.50 22.30 -52.66
N GLN A 385 -62.10 21.26 -53.39
CA GLN A 385 -62.88 20.73 -54.53
C GLN A 385 -64.12 19.94 -54.10
N HIS A 386 -64.09 19.30 -52.93
CA HIS A 386 -65.19 18.53 -52.37
C HIS A 386 -65.52 19.00 -50.93
N PRO A 387 -66.10 20.20 -50.77
CA PRO A 387 -66.45 20.72 -49.46
C PRO A 387 -67.58 19.87 -48.87
N ILE A 388 -67.28 19.19 -47.75
CA ILE A 388 -68.29 18.47 -46.99
C ILE A 388 -69.09 19.50 -46.20
N THR A 389 -70.33 19.77 -46.61
CA THR A 389 -71.25 20.60 -45.81
C THR A 389 -71.48 19.91 -44.45
N PRO A 390 -71.31 20.61 -43.32
CA PRO A 390 -71.56 20.03 -42.01
C PRO A 390 -73.03 19.62 -41.90
N PRO A 391 -73.34 18.53 -41.17
CA PRO A 391 -74.73 18.10 -40.99
C PRO A 391 -75.49 19.21 -40.27
N SER A 392 -76.60 19.64 -40.88
CA SER A 392 -77.56 20.54 -40.24
C SER A 392 -78.08 19.89 -38.96
N SER A 393 -77.82 20.51 -37.82
CA SER A 393 -78.52 20.19 -36.58
C SER A 393 -80.00 20.56 -36.75
N GLY A 394 -80.86 19.54 -36.88
CA GLY A 394 -82.31 19.62 -36.95
C GLY A 394 -82.92 18.23 -36.85
#